data_AF-A0A848LXI7-F1
#
_entry.id   AF-A0A848LXI7-F1
#
_cell.length_a   1.000
_cell.length_b   1.000
_cell.length_c   1.000
_cell.angle_alpha   90.00
_cell.angle_beta   90.00
_cell.angle_gamma   90.00
#
_symmetry.space_group_name_H-M   'P 1'
#
loop_
_entity.id
_entity.type
_entity.pdbx_description
1 polymer ?
#
loop_
_entity_poly.entity_id
_entity_poly.type
_entity_poly.pdbx_seq_one_letter_code
_entity_poly.pdbx_strand_id
1 'polypeptide(L)'
;MTECLLNIDLGELPEEDEQLYTLAHVANIACGGHAGDDASMRRALESCARYGTRAGAHPSYEDREGFGRKALEVPPEVLRSQVAAQCSRLARLAAGQGVPVRYAKPHGALYHSANASPALGHAVVDGVVEALGRDVTFIGPGTGALRDAAREAGLAYAREGFADRGTRPDGSLIPRGQPGAVLTDPARARENAVRLATGGTVDTLCVHGDTPGAVELAREVRATLDALALPAEPLGDGALRLILPEGLERRATREALCALPRVVDAVITEEHACVYFDPASPPEEPRLALARLLRVPAPVDTRPPTVIRVRYDGPDLAAVAERAKLSVDEVARLHAGREYSVRCVGFLPGFAYLGEVDPRIAVPRLPTPRTRVPALAVGIAGGRTGVYPFASPGGWNLIGTALDFAAFTPDEGAVLRLGDRVRFERVV
;
A
#
# COMPACT_ATOMS: atom_id res chain seq x y z
N MET A 1 1.47 -10.92 -7.57
CA MET A 1 2.29 -11.21 -6.38
C MET A 1 1.35 -11.62 -5.26
N THR A 2 1.67 -12.69 -4.54
CA THR A 2 0.99 -13.02 -3.28
C THR A 2 1.25 -11.90 -2.28
N GLU A 3 0.23 -11.46 -1.56
CA GLU A 3 0.34 -10.41 -0.54
C GLU A 3 1.30 -10.85 0.57
N CYS A 4 2.34 -10.05 0.84
CA CYS A 4 3.29 -10.31 1.92
C CYS A 4 2.75 -9.69 3.22
N LEU A 5 2.61 -10.50 4.28
CA LEU A 5 1.98 -10.07 5.53
C LEU A 5 3.01 -9.58 6.55
N LEU A 6 2.69 -8.51 7.28
CA LEU A 6 3.36 -8.14 8.53
C LEU A 6 2.90 -9.04 9.68
N ASN A 7 3.83 -9.80 10.28
CA ASN A 7 3.63 -10.49 11.55
C ASN A 7 4.42 -9.79 12.68
N ILE A 8 3.87 -9.77 13.90
CA ILE A 8 4.53 -9.16 15.07
C ILE A 8 4.44 -10.12 16.24
N ASP A 9 5.56 -10.29 16.94
CA ASP A 9 5.62 -11.08 18.18
C ASP A 9 5.04 -10.22 19.32
N LEU A 10 3.98 -10.71 19.96
CA LEU A 10 3.11 -9.93 20.86
C LEU A 10 2.68 -10.75 22.09
N GLY A 11 2.09 -10.08 23.09
CA GLY A 11 1.68 -10.70 24.35
C GLY A 11 2.86 -11.09 25.25
N GLU A 12 4.06 -10.59 24.93
CA GLU A 12 5.32 -10.87 25.62
C GLU A 12 5.57 -9.94 26.81
N LEU A 13 5.04 -8.71 26.75
CA LEU A 13 5.28 -7.64 27.72
C LEU A 13 4.03 -7.34 28.56
N PRO A 14 4.17 -6.92 29.84
CA PRO A 14 3.04 -6.54 30.68
C PRO A 14 2.21 -5.38 30.11
N GLU A 15 2.89 -4.36 29.58
CA GLU A 15 2.33 -3.16 28.96
C GLU A 15 2.87 -3.04 27.53
N GLU A 16 2.14 -3.61 26.58
CA GLU A 16 2.48 -3.59 25.17
C GLU A 16 1.59 -2.56 24.45
N ASP A 17 2.16 -1.82 23.51
CA ASP A 17 1.43 -0.75 22.82
C ASP A 17 0.36 -1.34 21.89
N GLU A 18 -0.92 -0.97 22.11
CA GLU A 18 -2.06 -1.43 21.29
C GLU A 18 -1.89 -1.09 19.79
N GLN A 19 -1.08 -0.08 19.45
CA GLN A 19 -0.77 0.26 18.06
C GLN A 19 -0.13 -0.91 17.31
N LEU A 20 0.65 -1.76 17.97
CA LEU A 20 1.26 -2.92 17.33
C LEU A 20 0.20 -3.90 16.81
N TYR A 21 -0.87 -4.12 17.57
CA TYR A 21 -1.98 -4.97 17.14
C TYR A 21 -2.71 -4.39 15.93
N THR A 22 -2.92 -3.07 15.91
CA THR A 22 -3.51 -2.38 14.75
C THR A 22 -2.65 -2.50 13.49
N LEU A 23 -1.32 -2.55 13.65
CA LEU A 23 -0.36 -2.62 12.54
C LEU A 23 -0.14 -4.04 12.03
N ALA A 24 -0.22 -5.04 12.90
CA ALA A 24 -0.01 -6.45 12.55
C ALA A 24 -1.13 -6.98 11.65
N HIS A 25 -0.78 -7.81 10.66
CA HIS A 25 -1.75 -8.71 10.03
C HIS A 25 -1.90 -9.99 10.86
N VAL A 26 -0.78 -10.47 11.42
CA VAL A 26 -0.70 -11.65 12.29
C VAL A 26 0.01 -11.28 13.60
N ALA A 27 -0.61 -11.58 14.73
CA ALA A 27 -0.01 -11.46 16.06
C ALA A 27 0.48 -12.84 16.51
N ASN A 28 1.79 -13.02 16.71
CA ASN A 28 2.34 -14.24 17.29
C ASN A 28 2.32 -14.08 18.82
N ILE A 29 1.29 -14.62 19.46
CA ILE A 29 1.00 -14.42 20.88
C ILE A 29 1.81 -15.39 21.73
N ALA A 30 2.60 -14.88 22.67
CA ALA A 30 3.38 -15.68 23.62
C ALA A 30 2.50 -16.67 24.41
N CYS A 31 2.94 -17.93 24.49
CA CYS A 31 2.13 -19.04 25.04
C CYS A 31 2.54 -19.51 26.45
N GLY A 32 3.40 -18.76 27.14
CA GLY A 32 3.75 -19.02 28.54
C GLY A 32 5.09 -19.73 28.77
N GLY A 33 5.78 -20.20 27.72
CA GLY A 33 7.12 -20.78 27.84
C GLY A 33 8.18 -19.72 28.15
N HIS A 34 8.46 -18.84 27.19
CA HIS A 34 9.42 -17.73 27.33
C HIS A 34 8.80 -16.49 27.96
N ALA A 35 7.55 -16.21 27.62
CA ALA A 35 6.82 -15.01 28.07
C ALA A 35 5.31 -15.27 28.05
N GLY A 36 4.56 -14.30 28.59
CA GLY A 36 3.10 -14.32 28.64
C GLY A 36 2.50 -15.21 29.74
N ASP A 37 1.24 -14.92 30.08
CA ASP A 37 0.41 -15.67 31.03
C ASP A 37 -1.05 -15.63 30.58
N ASP A 38 -1.98 -16.20 31.36
CA ASP A 38 -3.40 -16.20 31.00
C ASP A 38 -3.97 -14.79 30.83
N ALA A 39 -3.47 -13.82 31.62
CA ALA A 39 -3.93 -12.44 31.56
C ALA A 39 -3.39 -11.74 30.32
N SER A 40 -2.10 -11.88 30.00
CA SER A 40 -1.52 -11.27 28.80
C SER A 40 -2.08 -11.90 27.52
N MET A 41 -2.29 -13.22 27.48
CA MET A 41 -2.92 -13.89 26.34
C MET A 41 -4.35 -13.39 26.12
N ARG A 42 -5.15 -13.24 27.19
CA ARG A 42 -6.53 -12.69 27.07
C ARG A 42 -6.53 -11.28 26.52
N ARG A 43 -5.64 -10.41 27.00
CA ARG A 43 -5.50 -9.04 26.49
C ARG A 43 -5.10 -9.04 25.01
N ALA A 44 -4.10 -9.84 24.64
CA ALA A 44 -3.65 -9.95 23.25
C ALA A 44 -4.76 -10.43 22.31
N LEU A 45 -5.54 -11.43 22.73
CA LEU A 45 -6.69 -11.95 21.98
C LEU A 45 -7.83 -10.91 21.89
N GLU A 46 -8.10 -10.16 22.96
CA GLU A 46 -9.06 -9.05 22.96
C GLU A 46 -8.63 -7.95 21.97
N SER A 47 -7.36 -7.57 21.96
CA SER A 47 -6.80 -6.62 20.98
C SER A 47 -6.91 -7.18 19.56
N CYS A 48 -6.61 -8.47 19.34
CA CYS A 48 -6.78 -9.10 18.04
C CYS A 48 -8.23 -9.04 17.55
N ALA A 49 -9.19 -9.35 18.42
CA ALA A 49 -10.62 -9.26 18.11
C ALA A 49 -11.04 -7.82 17.79
N ARG A 50 -10.54 -6.85 18.56
CA ARG A 50 -10.87 -5.42 18.41
C ARG A 50 -10.36 -4.83 17.10
N TYR A 51 -9.16 -5.21 16.67
CA TYR A 51 -8.49 -4.62 15.51
C TYR A 51 -8.55 -5.49 14.25
N GLY A 52 -9.13 -6.69 14.33
CA GLY A 52 -9.19 -7.63 13.21
C GLY A 52 -7.85 -8.31 12.89
N THR A 53 -6.90 -8.28 13.83
CA THR A 53 -5.60 -8.94 13.72
C THR A 53 -5.76 -10.46 13.83
N ARG A 54 -5.05 -11.22 13.00
CA ARG A 54 -5.13 -12.69 13.06
C ARG A 54 -4.27 -13.22 14.20
N ALA A 55 -4.83 -14.05 15.07
CA ALA A 55 -4.11 -14.61 16.20
C ALA A 55 -3.30 -15.86 15.79
N GLY A 56 -2.05 -15.93 16.26
CA GLY A 56 -1.16 -17.08 16.12
C GLY A 56 -0.52 -17.48 17.44
N ALA A 57 -0.23 -18.76 17.61
CA ALA A 57 0.52 -19.27 18.76
C ALA A 57 2.02 -19.00 18.58
N HIS A 58 2.68 -18.52 19.63
CA HIS A 58 4.12 -18.30 19.67
C HIS A 58 4.80 -19.20 20.73
N PRO A 59 4.84 -20.53 20.52
CA PRO A 59 5.46 -21.46 21.45
C PRO A 59 6.97 -21.34 21.46
N SER A 60 7.58 -21.69 22.58
CA SER A 60 9.01 -21.48 22.85
C SER A 60 9.59 -22.63 23.67
N TYR A 61 10.91 -22.61 23.89
CA TYR A 61 11.46 -23.33 25.04
C TYR A 61 10.90 -22.75 26.34
N GLU A 62 10.73 -23.59 27.37
CA GLU A 62 10.33 -23.15 28.72
C GLU A 62 11.52 -22.48 29.43
N ASP A 63 11.91 -21.31 28.93
CA ASP A 63 13.04 -20.50 29.41
C ASP A 63 12.60 -19.05 29.60
N ARG A 64 11.87 -18.80 30.69
CA ARG A 64 11.39 -17.44 31.00
C ARG A 64 12.53 -16.49 31.36
N GLU A 65 13.56 -16.98 32.05
CA GLU A 65 14.71 -16.17 32.47
C GLU A 65 15.56 -15.72 31.27
N GLY A 66 15.77 -16.59 30.28
CA GLY A 66 16.48 -16.28 29.04
C GLY A 66 15.58 -15.76 27.92
N PHE A 67 14.28 -15.53 28.20
CA PHE A 67 13.28 -15.11 27.22
C PHE A 67 13.24 -16.04 26.00
N GLY A 68 13.47 -17.34 26.18
CA GLY A 68 13.46 -18.33 25.10
C GLY A 68 14.56 -18.12 24.04
N ARG A 69 15.59 -17.32 24.33
CA ARG A 69 16.68 -16.98 23.38
C ARG A 69 17.89 -17.90 23.49
N LYS A 70 17.89 -18.84 24.43
CA LYS A 70 18.94 -19.85 24.57
C LYS A 70 18.40 -21.21 24.10
N ALA A 71 19.21 -21.93 23.34
CA ALA A 71 18.90 -23.30 22.99
C ALA A 71 19.00 -24.16 24.24
N LEU A 72 18.00 -25.02 24.45
CA LEU A 72 17.97 -25.99 25.54
C LEU A 72 18.10 -27.41 24.98
N GLU A 73 18.80 -28.27 25.69
CA GLU A 73 18.79 -29.71 25.42
C GLU A 73 17.52 -30.31 26.02
N VAL A 74 16.53 -30.52 25.17
CA VAL A 74 15.24 -31.12 25.53
C VAL A 74 14.98 -32.31 24.60
N PRO A 75 14.64 -33.50 25.14
CA PRO A 75 14.25 -34.64 24.31
C PRO A 75 13.05 -34.31 23.41
N PRO A 76 13.03 -34.74 22.14
CA PRO A 76 11.96 -34.38 21.19
C PRO A 76 10.55 -34.67 21.69
N GLU A 77 10.34 -35.79 22.38
CA GLU A 77 9.05 -36.17 22.96
C GLU A 77 8.58 -35.22 24.06
N VAL A 78 9.51 -34.74 24.89
CA VAL A 78 9.22 -33.74 25.93
C VAL A 78 8.91 -32.40 25.28
N LEU A 79 9.70 -31.99 24.29
CA LEU A 79 9.49 -30.75 23.55
C LEU A 79 8.13 -30.74 22.86
N ARG A 80 7.72 -31.84 22.24
CA ARG A 80 6.39 -31.99 21.63
C ARG A 80 5.29 -31.70 22.65
N SER A 81 5.36 -32.33 23.83
CA SER A 81 4.37 -32.13 24.90
C SER A 81 4.37 -30.68 25.43
N GLN A 82 5.54 -30.05 25.57
CA GLN A 82 5.64 -28.65 25.98
C GLN A 82 5.01 -27.69 24.96
N VAL A 83 5.27 -27.91 23.67
CA VAL A 83 4.67 -27.12 22.59
C VAL A 83 3.15 -27.33 22.53
N ALA A 84 2.68 -28.58 22.64
CA ALA A 84 1.26 -28.89 22.67
C ALA A 84 0.55 -28.21 23.86
N ALA A 85 1.16 -28.24 25.05
CA ALA A 85 0.60 -27.60 26.24
C ALA A 85 0.51 -26.07 26.09
N GLN A 86 1.57 -25.43 25.58
CA GLN A 86 1.61 -24.00 25.29
C GLN A 86 0.52 -23.58 24.29
N CYS A 87 0.42 -24.26 23.16
CA CYS A 87 -0.58 -23.97 22.13
C CYS A 87 -2.01 -24.24 22.62
N SER A 88 -2.24 -25.33 23.37
CA SER A 88 -3.55 -25.68 23.92
C SER A 88 -4.04 -24.65 24.94
N ARG A 89 -3.12 -24.09 25.73
CA ARG A 89 -3.42 -23.01 26.68
C ARG A 89 -3.97 -21.79 25.97
N LEU A 90 -3.30 -21.32 24.90
CA LEU A 90 -3.76 -20.19 24.10
C LEU A 90 -5.10 -20.52 23.42
N ALA A 91 -5.23 -21.68 22.77
CA ALA A 91 -6.45 -22.10 22.09
C ALA A 91 -7.67 -22.13 23.01
N ARG A 92 -7.52 -22.60 24.26
CA ARG A 92 -8.60 -22.60 25.26
C ARG A 92 -9.07 -21.19 25.61
N LEU A 93 -8.14 -20.25 25.79
CA LEU A 93 -8.47 -18.85 26.08
C LEU A 93 -9.13 -18.18 24.89
N ALA A 94 -8.62 -18.43 23.69
CA ALA A 94 -9.12 -17.90 22.42
C ALA A 94 -10.55 -18.40 22.12
N ALA A 95 -10.83 -19.68 22.38
CA ALA A 95 -12.18 -20.25 22.29
C ALA A 95 -13.18 -19.54 23.23
N GLY A 96 -12.74 -19.18 24.44
CA GLY A 96 -13.55 -18.42 25.40
C GLY A 96 -13.90 -16.99 24.95
N GLN A 97 -13.19 -16.44 23.95
CA GLN A 97 -13.41 -15.11 23.38
C GLN A 97 -13.91 -15.15 21.92
N GLY A 98 -14.11 -16.34 21.36
CA GLY A 98 -14.51 -16.50 19.95
C GLY A 98 -13.44 -16.10 18.93
N VAL A 99 -12.16 -16.06 19.35
CA VAL A 99 -11.03 -15.70 18.47
C VAL A 99 -10.36 -16.98 17.96
N PRO A 100 -10.31 -17.24 16.65
CA PRO A 100 -9.64 -18.43 16.13
C PRO A 100 -8.12 -18.23 16.09
N VAL A 101 -7.36 -19.20 16.61
CA VAL A 101 -5.90 -19.26 16.46
C VAL A 101 -5.58 -20.02 15.18
N ARG A 102 -5.15 -19.29 14.14
CA ARG A 102 -4.96 -19.84 12.77
C ARG A 102 -3.51 -19.86 12.31
N TYR A 103 -2.58 -19.38 13.14
CA TYR A 103 -1.17 -19.34 12.85
C TYR A 103 -0.37 -19.98 13.98
N ALA A 104 0.83 -20.46 13.67
CA ALA A 104 1.81 -20.89 14.67
C ALA A 104 3.21 -20.55 14.20
N LYS A 105 4.02 -19.96 15.08
CA LYS A 105 5.40 -19.57 14.81
C LYS A 105 6.24 -19.90 16.05
N PRO A 106 7.24 -20.76 16.00
CA PRO A 106 8.13 -20.97 17.15
C PRO A 106 8.92 -19.70 17.49
N HIS A 107 9.18 -19.46 18.76
CA HIS A 107 9.93 -18.30 19.26
C HIS A 107 11.43 -18.55 19.32
N GLY A 108 12.22 -17.49 19.12
CA GLY A 108 13.61 -17.38 19.59
C GLY A 108 14.51 -18.57 19.22
N ALA A 109 15.18 -19.15 20.21
CA ALA A 109 16.10 -20.26 19.99
C ALA A 109 15.39 -21.54 19.54
N LEU A 110 14.12 -21.74 19.89
CA LEU A 110 13.35 -22.91 19.45
C LEU A 110 13.16 -22.87 17.92
N TYR A 111 12.84 -21.70 17.36
CA TYR A 111 12.74 -21.48 15.92
C TYR A 111 14.01 -21.94 15.18
N HIS A 112 15.17 -21.50 15.64
CA HIS A 112 16.44 -21.83 14.99
C HIS A 112 16.85 -23.29 15.20
N SER A 113 16.70 -23.81 16.42
CA SER A 113 17.09 -25.18 16.77
C SER A 113 16.23 -26.21 16.04
N ALA A 114 14.91 -25.98 15.99
CA ALA A 114 13.99 -26.83 15.27
C ALA A 114 14.21 -26.79 13.76
N ASN A 115 14.66 -25.66 13.19
CA ASN A 115 14.97 -25.61 11.76
C ASN A 115 16.26 -26.36 11.39
N ALA A 116 17.20 -26.47 12.33
CA ALA A 116 18.46 -27.17 12.14
C ALA A 116 18.38 -28.68 12.40
N SER A 117 17.37 -29.15 13.14
CA SER A 117 17.24 -30.55 13.56
C SER A 117 15.91 -31.15 13.11
N PRO A 118 15.91 -32.16 12.21
CA PRO A 118 14.69 -32.88 11.81
C PRO A 118 13.86 -33.40 12.97
N ALA A 119 14.49 -33.95 14.02
CA ALA A 119 13.78 -34.48 15.18
C ALA A 119 13.05 -33.38 15.97
N LEU A 120 13.70 -32.24 16.19
CA LEU A 120 13.08 -31.10 16.87
C LEU A 120 12.01 -30.44 15.98
N GLY A 121 12.24 -30.37 14.66
CA GLY A 121 11.28 -29.86 13.69
C GLY A 121 9.95 -30.62 13.74
N HIS A 122 10.01 -31.96 13.71
CA HIS A 122 8.83 -32.81 13.88
C HIS A 122 8.16 -32.64 15.23
N ALA A 123 8.93 -32.64 16.33
CA ALA A 123 8.38 -32.46 17.67
C ALA A 123 7.56 -31.16 17.81
N VAL A 124 8.08 -30.04 17.27
CA VAL A 124 7.38 -28.75 17.31
C VAL A 124 6.12 -28.78 16.45
N VAL A 125 6.20 -29.27 15.22
CA VAL A 125 5.05 -29.33 14.31
C VAL A 125 3.96 -30.26 14.85
N ASP A 126 4.33 -31.44 15.33
CA ASP A 126 3.39 -32.41 15.90
C ASP A 126 2.70 -31.85 17.15
N GLY A 127 3.44 -31.11 18.00
CA GLY A 127 2.87 -30.44 19.16
C GLY A 127 1.85 -29.36 18.77
N VAL A 128 2.14 -28.60 17.72
CA VAL A 128 1.19 -27.61 17.16
C VAL A 128 -0.05 -28.30 16.58
N VAL A 129 0.12 -29.38 15.80
CA VAL A 129 -0.99 -30.14 15.19
C VAL A 129 -1.88 -30.77 16.26
N GLU A 130 -1.29 -31.31 17.32
CA GLU A 130 -2.03 -31.89 18.44
C GLU A 130 -2.92 -30.84 19.13
N ALA A 131 -2.41 -29.64 19.34
CA ALA A 131 -3.10 -28.58 20.08
C ALA A 131 -4.12 -27.80 19.22
N LEU A 132 -3.79 -27.50 17.97
CA LEU A 132 -4.54 -26.58 17.12
C LEU A 132 -5.20 -27.25 15.91
N GLY A 133 -4.90 -28.53 15.65
CA GLY A 133 -5.30 -29.22 14.45
C GLY A 133 -4.47 -28.83 13.22
N ARG A 134 -4.96 -29.19 12.02
CA ARG A 134 -4.26 -28.96 10.74
C ARG A 134 -4.70 -27.71 10.00
N ASP A 135 -5.77 -27.06 10.44
CA ASP A 135 -6.29 -25.83 9.83
C ASP A 135 -5.58 -24.58 10.41
N VAL A 136 -4.24 -24.64 10.35
CA VAL A 136 -3.30 -23.60 10.79
C VAL A 136 -2.23 -23.37 9.73
N THR A 137 -1.80 -22.11 9.59
CA THR A 137 -0.63 -21.74 8.79
C THR A 137 0.60 -21.67 9.68
N PHE A 138 1.58 -22.52 9.41
CA PHE A 138 2.85 -22.53 10.13
C PHE A 138 3.80 -21.50 9.53
N ILE A 139 4.36 -20.61 10.35
CA ILE A 139 5.30 -19.57 9.95
C ILE A 139 6.72 -20.02 10.33
N GLY A 140 7.64 -19.96 9.38
CA GLY A 140 9.04 -20.32 9.64
C GLY A 140 10.01 -20.00 8.50
N PRO A 141 11.26 -20.48 8.58
CA PRO A 141 12.29 -20.20 7.58
C PRO A 141 11.91 -20.65 6.17
N GLY A 142 12.46 -19.97 5.15
CA GLY A 142 12.25 -20.35 3.75
C GLY A 142 12.68 -21.78 3.39
N THR A 143 13.57 -22.38 4.18
CA THR A 143 14.18 -23.70 4.00
C THR A 143 14.55 -24.32 5.33
N GLY A 144 14.58 -25.66 5.40
CA GLY A 144 15.11 -26.41 6.55
C GLY A 144 14.07 -27.32 7.19
N ALA A 145 14.46 -27.95 8.30
CA ALA A 145 13.71 -29.04 8.92
C ALA A 145 12.30 -28.64 9.38
N LEU A 146 12.09 -27.39 9.83
CA LEU A 146 10.76 -26.92 10.24
C LEU A 146 9.79 -26.86 9.06
N ARG A 147 10.26 -26.40 7.91
CA ARG A 147 9.45 -26.33 6.69
C ARG A 147 9.07 -27.72 6.21
N ASP A 148 10.05 -28.62 6.20
CA ASP A 148 9.86 -29.96 5.67
C ASP A 148 8.89 -30.74 6.59
N ALA A 149 9.06 -30.68 7.92
CA ALA A 149 8.13 -31.26 8.89
C ALA A 149 6.70 -30.70 8.77
N ALA A 150 6.54 -29.37 8.62
CA ALA A 150 5.22 -28.75 8.45
C ALA A 150 4.51 -29.22 7.18
N ARG A 151 5.26 -29.37 6.07
CA ARG A 151 4.73 -29.89 4.80
C ARG A 151 4.35 -31.36 4.89
N GLU A 152 5.18 -32.19 5.52
CA GLU A 152 4.90 -33.61 5.76
C GLU A 152 3.64 -33.81 6.62
N ALA A 153 3.43 -32.93 7.61
CA ALA A 153 2.22 -32.92 8.44
C ALA A 153 0.96 -32.40 7.71
N GLY A 154 1.10 -31.90 6.48
CA GLY A 154 0.02 -31.36 5.66
C GLY A 154 -0.44 -29.94 6.04
N LEU A 155 0.41 -29.15 6.70
CA LEU A 155 0.10 -27.78 7.09
C LEU A 155 0.35 -26.79 5.93
N ALA A 156 -0.45 -25.72 5.90
CA ALA A 156 -0.08 -24.54 5.14
C ALA A 156 1.19 -23.92 5.73
N TYR A 157 2.08 -23.41 4.88
CA TYR A 157 3.37 -22.86 5.32
C TYR A 157 3.61 -21.47 4.75
N ALA A 158 4.04 -20.55 5.59
CA ALA A 158 4.41 -19.19 5.21
C ALA A 158 5.88 -18.92 5.56
N ARG A 159 6.67 -18.56 4.54
CA ARG A 159 8.11 -18.28 4.67
C ARG A 159 8.30 -16.91 5.29
N GLU A 160 9.16 -16.82 6.29
CA GLU A 160 9.37 -15.60 7.05
C GLU A 160 10.70 -14.91 6.69
N GLY A 161 10.65 -13.58 6.64
CA GLY A 161 11.82 -12.70 6.74
C GLY A 161 11.70 -11.76 7.93
N PHE A 162 12.78 -11.07 8.27
CA PHE A 162 12.83 -10.17 9.42
C PHE A 162 13.15 -8.75 8.95
N ALA A 163 12.26 -7.80 9.20
CA ALA A 163 12.47 -6.41 8.82
C ALA A 163 13.43 -5.70 9.78
N ASP A 164 13.38 -6.04 11.07
CA ASP A 164 14.12 -5.39 12.16
C ASP A 164 15.41 -6.12 12.57
N ARG A 165 15.86 -7.11 11.78
CA ARG A 165 17.10 -7.84 12.05
C ARG A 165 18.17 -7.56 11.00
N GLY A 166 19.40 -7.42 11.48
CA GLY A 166 20.58 -7.38 10.62
C GLY A 166 20.86 -8.74 10.00
N THR A 167 21.26 -8.74 8.73
CA THR A 167 21.67 -9.93 7.98
C THR A 167 23.11 -9.80 7.52
N ARG A 168 23.81 -10.93 7.46
CA ARG A 168 25.12 -11.05 6.82
C ARG A 168 24.96 -11.16 5.30
N PRO A 169 26.05 -10.99 4.51
CA PRO A 169 26.00 -11.16 3.06
C PRO A 169 25.50 -12.52 2.58
N ASP A 170 25.67 -13.58 3.40
CA ASP A 170 25.16 -14.93 3.13
C ASP A 170 23.65 -15.09 3.44
N GLY A 171 22.97 -14.02 3.87
CA GLY A 171 21.56 -14.01 4.24
C GLY A 171 21.28 -14.47 5.67
N SER A 172 22.28 -14.97 6.42
CA SER A 172 22.09 -15.38 7.81
C SER A 172 21.84 -14.19 8.74
N LEU A 173 21.03 -14.37 9.78
CA LEU A 173 20.82 -13.32 10.77
C LEU A 173 22.11 -13.08 11.59
N ILE A 174 22.41 -11.82 11.85
CA ILE A 174 23.45 -11.45 12.81
C ILE A 174 22.97 -11.86 14.22
N PRO A 175 23.75 -12.65 14.99
CA PRO A 175 23.40 -13.08 16.33
C PRO A 175 23.07 -11.92 17.25
N ARG A 176 22.04 -12.08 18.10
CA ARG A 176 21.70 -11.08 19.12
C ARG A 176 22.92 -10.81 20.02
N GLY A 177 23.09 -9.56 20.43
CA GLY A 177 24.24 -9.08 21.20
C GLY A 177 25.45 -8.63 20.36
N GLN A 178 25.46 -8.88 19.05
CA GLN A 178 26.46 -8.31 18.15
C GLN A 178 26.02 -6.94 17.60
N PRO A 179 26.97 -6.04 17.28
CA PRO A 179 26.66 -4.77 16.63
C PRO A 179 25.85 -4.98 15.33
N GLY A 180 24.79 -4.19 15.15
CA GLY A 180 23.92 -4.27 13.98
C GLY A 180 22.95 -5.47 13.95
N ALA A 181 22.87 -6.28 15.01
CA ALA A 181 21.97 -7.43 15.07
C ALA A 181 20.47 -7.06 15.07
N VAL A 182 20.14 -5.94 15.71
CA VAL A 182 18.79 -5.37 15.80
C VAL A 182 18.81 -4.00 15.14
N LEU A 183 17.86 -3.75 14.26
CA LEU A 183 17.70 -2.50 13.54
C LEU A 183 16.62 -1.67 14.24
N THR A 184 16.99 -0.48 14.69
CA THR A 184 16.07 0.47 15.35
C THR A 184 15.77 1.69 14.46
N ASP A 185 16.33 1.73 13.25
CA ASP A 185 16.07 2.78 12.26
C ASP A 185 14.95 2.33 11.30
N PRO A 186 13.80 3.02 11.26
CA PRO A 186 12.72 2.74 10.33
C PRO A 186 13.16 2.74 8.86
N ALA A 187 14.13 3.58 8.47
CA ALA A 187 14.63 3.60 7.10
C ALA A 187 15.30 2.28 6.72
N ARG A 188 16.09 1.70 7.63
CA ARG A 188 16.75 0.40 7.43
C ARG A 188 15.74 -0.75 7.43
N ALA A 189 14.70 -0.68 8.26
CA ALA A 189 13.61 -1.66 8.25
C ALA A 189 12.82 -1.61 6.94
N ARG A 190 12.56 -0.41 6.38
CA ARG A 190 11.99 -0.25 5.04
C ARG A 190 12.84 -0.88 3.96
N GLU A 191 14.14 -0.58 3.92
CA GLU A 191 15.07 -1.17 2.93
C GLU A 191 15.02 -2.71 2.97
N ASN A 192 15.02 -3.28 4.18
CA ASN A 192 14.85 -4.73 4.35
C ASN A 192 13.49 -5.21 3.85
N ALA A 193 12.41 -4.52 4.20
CA ALA A 193 11.06 -4.91 3.81
C ALA A 193 10.89 -4.89 2.28
N VAL A 194 11.36 -3.85 1.59
CA VAL A 194 11.36 -3.77 0.13
C VAL A 194 12.13 -4.94 -0.46
N ARG A 195 13.40 -5.11 -0.07
CA ARG A 195 14.27 -6.17 -0.60
C ARG A 195 13.68 -7.57 -0.42
N LEU A 196 13.11 -7.86 0.75
CA LEU A 196 12.57 -9.18 1.05
C LEU A 196 11.24 -9.42 0.34
N ALA A 197 10.31 -8.48 0.40
CA ALA A 197 8.97 -8.63 -0.17
C ALA A 197 8.99 -8.68 -1.71
N THR A 198 9.87 -7.92 -2.37
CA THR A 198 10.01 -7.98 -3.84
C THR A 198 10.86 -9.15 -4.33
N GLY A 199 11.68 -9.74 -3.45
CA GLY A 199 12.55 -10.87 -3.80
C GLY A 199 11.84 -12.20 -4.00
N GLY A 200 10.53 -12.31 -3.70
CA GLY A 200 9.74 -13.54 -3.89
C GLY A 200 10.11 -14.72 -2.97
N THR A 201 10.93 -14.46 -1.95
CA THR A 201 11.47 -15.48 -1.03
C THR A 201 10.72 -15.59 0.29
N VAL A 202 9.89 -14.58 0.61
CA VAL A 202 9.12 -14.51 1.86
C VAL A 202 7.64 -14.34 1.56
N ASP A 203 6.81 -14.86 2.45
CA ASP A 203 5.36 -14.68 2.48
C ASP A 203 4.94 -13.77 3.64
N THR A 204 5.79 -13.65 4.68
CA THR A 204 5.57 -12.74 5.81
C THR A 204 6.87 -12.05 6.24
N LEU A 205 6.75 -10.85 6.79
CA LEU A 205 7.83 -10.11 7.43
C LEU A 205 7.54 -9.93 8.93
N CYS A 206 8.54 -10.21 9.75
CA CYS A 206 8.48 -10.02 11.19
C CYS A 206 9.08 -8.67 11.61
N VAL A 207 8.40 -8.01 12.54
CA VAL A 207 8.97 -7.02 13.46
C VAL A 207 8.74 -7.56 14.88
N HIS A 208 9.75 -7.51 15.74
CA HIS A 208 9.59 -7.95 17.11
C HIS A 208 8.99 -6.83 17.96
N GLY A 209 7.98 -7.15 18.79
CA GLY A 209 7.35 -6.18 19.69
C GLY A 209 8.30 -5.64 20.77
N ASP A 210 9.35 -6.39 21.12
CA ASP A 210 10.36 -5.99 22.11
C ASP A 210 11.49 -5.11 21.55
N THR A 211 11.54 -4.90 20.23
CA THR A 211 12.56 -4.04 19.61
C THR A 211 12.35 -2.57 20.04
N PRO A 212 13.39 -1.83 20.48
CA PRO A 212 13.26 -0.41 20.75
C PRO A 212 12.71 0.35 19.53
N GLY A 213 11.60 1.08 19.71
CA GLY A 213 10.90 1.75 18.61
C GLY A 213 10.07 0.81 17.72
N ALA A 214 9.65 -0.37 18.22
CA ALA A 214 8.89 -1.36 17.47
C ALA A 214 7.66 -0.77 16.77
N VAL A 215 6.97 0.20 17.38
CA VAL A 215 5.80 0.87 16.79
C VAL A 215 6.19 1.63 15.53
N GLU A 216 7.26 2.43 15.56
CA GLU A 216 7.75 3.17 14.40
C GLU A 216 8.21 2.23 13.29
N LEU A 217 8.92 1.15 13.66
CA LEU A 217 9.38 0.13 12.71
C LEU A 217 8.19 -0.58 12.05
N ALA A 218 7.24 -1.08 12.84
CA ALA A 218 6.03 -1.75 12.35
C ALA A 218 5.20 -0.83 11.47
N ARG A 219 5.09 0.46 11.82
CA ARG A 219 4.36 1.46 11.02
C ARG A 219 5.01 1.67 9.65
N GLU A 220 6.34 1.76 9.60
CA GLU A 220 7.07 1.92 8.34
C GLU A 220 7.01 0.64 7.48
N VAL A 221 7.17 -0.53 8.10
CA VAL A 221 7.08 -1.82 7.40
C VAL A 221 5.67 -2.06 6.88
N ARG A 222 4.62 -1.79 7.68
CA ARG A 222 3.23 -1.91 7.23
C ARG A 222 2.95 -1.01 6.04
N ALA A 223 3.32 0.27 6.12
CA ALA A 223 3.15 1.21 5.02
C ALA A 223 3.93 0.78 3.75
N THR A 224 5.11 0.17 3.93
CA THR A 224 5.90 -0.39 2.82
C THR A 224 5.18 -1.55 2.15
N LEU A 225 4.64 -2.48 2.93
CA LEU A 225 3.89 -3.63 2.39
C LEU A 225 2.59 -3.19 1.70
N ASP A 226 1.84 -2.27 2.30
CA ASP A 226 0.63 -1.70 1.71
C ASP A 226 0.96 -1.01 0.36
N ALA A 227 2.09 -0.31 0.28
CA ALA A 227 2.57 0.29 -0.97
C ALA A 227 2.88 -0.78 -2.03
N LEU A 228 3.59 -1.85 -1.63
CA LEU A 228 3.97 -2.95 -2.53
C LEU A 228 2.78 -3.81 -2.95
N ALA A 229 1.64 -3.70 -2.27
CA ALA A 229 0.38 -4.30 -2.69
C ALA A 229 -0.34 -3.48 -3.79
N LEU A 230 0.05 -2.21 -4.01
CA LEU A 230 -0.53 -1.41 -5.10
C LEU A 230 -0.21 -2.04 -6.46
N PRO A 231 -1.21 -2.15 -7.36
CA PRO A 231 -1.00 -2.68 -8.70
C PRO A 231 0.02 -1.84 -9.48
N ALA A 232 0.99 -2.53 -10.07
CA ALA A 232 2.00 -1.95 -10.94
C ALA A 232 2.25 -2.87 -12.14
N GLU A 233 2.37 -2.26 -13.30
CA GLU A 233 2.59 -2.95 -14.57
C GLU A 233 3.80 -2.36 -15.29
N PRO A 234 4.82 -3.16 -15.60
CA PRO A 234 5.92 -2.71 -16.44
C PRO A 234 5.42 -2.30 -17.84
N LEU A 235 5.91 -1.17 -18.34
CA LEU A 235 5.70 -0.73 -19.71
C LEU A 235 7.06 -0.71 -20.44
N GLY A 236 7.48 -1.89 -20.88
CA GLY A 236 8.86 -2.10 -21.32
C GLY A 236 9.85 -2.01 -20.16
N ASP A 237 11.11 -1.70 -20.47
CA ASP A 237 12.20 -1.77 -19.49
C ASP A 237 12.46 -0.46 -18.73
N GLY A 238 11.87 0.65 -19.20
CA GLY A 238 12.15 2.01 -18.70
C GLY A 238 10.92 2.75 -18.18
N ALA A 239 9.81 2.05 -17.95
CA ALA A 239 8.61 2.66 -17.41
C ALA A 239 7.77 1.69 -16.57
N LEU A 240 7.07 2.26 -15.59
CA LEU A 240 6.14 1.56 -14.71
C LEU A 240 4.81 2.30 -14.68
N ARG A 241 3.73 1.59 -15.01
CA ARG A 241 2.35 2.07 -14.87
C ARG A 241 1.83 1.69 -13.50
N LEU A 242 1.44 2.68 -12.71
CA LEU A 242 0.85 2.53 -11.39
C LEU A 242 -0.62 2.89 -11.45
N ILE A 243 -1.47 2.13 -10.76
CA ILE A 243 -2.83 2.58 -10.45
C ILE A 243 -2.75 3.56 -9.30
N LEU A 244 -3.34 4.74 -9.47
CA LEU A 244 -3.38 5.78 -8.45
C LEU A 244 -4.46 5.49 -7.43
N PRO A 245 -4.12 5.41 -6.13
CA PRO A 245 -5.10 5.43 -5.06
C PRO A 245 -6.01 6.67 -5.14
N GLU A 246 -7.24 6.52 -4.63
CA GLU A 246 -8.15 7.65 -4.44
C GLU A 246 -7.60 8.65 -3.41
N GLY A 247 -8.06 9.90 -3.48
CA GLY A 247 -7.70 10.95 -2.51
C GLY A 247 -6.34 11.62 -2.74
N LEU A 248 -5.50 11.11 -3.65
CA LEU A 248 -4.21 11.73 -3.95
C LEU A 248 -4.35 13.00 -4.79
N GLU A 249 -3.77 14.11 -4.30
CA GLU A 249 -3.63 15.36 -5.04
C GLU A 249 -2.62 15.17 -6.20
N ARG A 250 -3.02 15.59 -7.41
CA ARG A 250 -2.35 15.19 -8.65
C ARG A 250 -0.98 15.85 -8.80
N ARG A 251 -0.83 17.12 -8.42
CA ARG A 251 0.46 17.83 -8.49
C ARG A 251 1.47 17.23 -7.53
N ALA A 252 1.11 17.08 -6.25
CA ALA A 252 1.94 16.49 -5.21
C ALA A 252 2.35 15.06 -5.58
N THR A 253 1.43 14.29 -6.18
CA THR A 253 1.72 12.96 -6.69
C THR A 253 2.82 12.99 -7.75
N ARG A 254 2.68 13.85 -8.77
CA ARG A 254 3.71 13.99 -9.80
C ARG A 254 5.04 14.42 -9.19
N GLU A 255 5.03 15.44 -8.35
CA GLU A 255 6.23 16.00 -7.72
C GLU A 255 6.97 14.95 -6.88
N ALA A 256 6.25 14.18 -6.07
CA ALA A 256 6.84 13.12 -5.26
C ALA A 256 7.46 12.01 -6.12
N LEU A 257 6.81 11.61 -7.22
CA LEU A 257 7.36 10.60 -8.14
C LEU A 257 8.59 11.13 -8.88
N CYS A 258 8.53 12.36 -9.41
CA CYS A 258 9.66 12.99 -10.08
C CYS A 258 10.84 13.28 -9.15
N ALA A 259 10.60 13.43 -7.84
CA ALA A 259 11.66 13.62 -6.85
C ALA A 259 12.41 12.32 -6.49
N LEU A 260 11.90 11.16 -6.92
CA LEU A 260 12.59 9.90 -6.68
C LEU A 260 13.91 9.85 -7.46
N PRO A 261 15.00 9.36 -6.84
CA PRO A 261 16.25 9.15 -7.55
C PRO A 261 16.04 8.28 -8.79
N ARG A 262 16.63 8.70 -9.92
CA ARG A 262 16.62 7.98 -11.21
C ARG A 262 15.27 7.93 -11.92
N VAL A 263 14.24 8.61 -11.41
CA VAL A 263 13.05 8.92 -12.20
C VAL A 263 13.39 10.07 -13.16
N VAL A 264 13.10 9.86 -14.45
CA VAL A 264 13.28 10.85 -15.51
C VAL A 264 12.06 11.78 -15.57
N ASP A 265 10.86 11.21 -15.55
CA ASP A 265 9.60 11.96 -15.50
C ASP A 265 8.46 11.07 -14.97
N ALA A 266 7.36 11.70 -14.60
CA ALA A 266 6.11 11.03 -14.27
C ALA A 266 4.94 11.73 -14.96
N VAL A 267 4.15 10.94 -15.70
CA VAL A 267 2.92 11.40 -16.35
C VAL A 267 1.73 10.90 -15.55
N ILE A 268 0.90 11.84 -15.10
CA ILE A 268 -0.30 11.55 -14.30
C ILE A 268 -1.54 11.70 -15.19
N THR A 269 -2.41 10.70 -15.11
CA THR A 269 -3.73 10.69 -15.72
C THR A 269 -4.80 10.59 -14.64
N GLU A 270 -6.05 10.32 -15.03
CA GLU A 270 -7.16 10.23 -14.07
C GLU A 270 -6.95 9.11 -13.05
N GLU A 271 -6.55 7.93 -13.51
CA GLU A 271 -6.47 6.70 -12.68
C GLU A 271 -5.06 6.14 -12.60
N HIS A 272 -4.12 6.64 -13.42
CA HIS A 272 -2.80 6.05 -13.55
C HIS A 272 -1.69 7.08 -13.49
N ALA A 273 -0.54 6.67 -12.95
CA ALA A 273 0.73 7.33 -13.14
C ALA A 273 1.64 6.44 -14.00
N CYS A 274 2.29 7.02 -15.00
CA CYS A 274 3.38 6.38 -15.73
C CYS A 274 4.69 7.01 -15.27
N VAL A 275 5.54 6.22 -14.61
CA VAL A 275 6.85 6.64 -14.09
C VAL A 275 7.92 6.18 -15.06
N TYR A 276 8.68 7.10 -15.63
CA TYR A 276 9.76 6.83 -16.59
C TYR A 276 11.11 6.89 -15.89
N PHE A 277 12.00 5.95 -16.21
CA PHE A 277 13.34 5.85 -15.63
C PHE A 277 14.32 5.22 -16.62
N ASP A 278 15.63 5.36 -16.33
CA ASP A 278 16.66 4.66 -17.09
C ASP A 278 16.62 3.15 -16.76
N PRO A 279 16.41 2.25 -17.74
CA PRO A 279 16.43 0.80 -17.50
C PRO A 279 17.72 0.29 -16.85
N ALA A 280 18.86 0.93 -17.13
CA ALA A 280 20.14 0.56 -16.54
C ALA A 280 20.27 1.01 -15.07
N SER A 281 19.38 1.90 -14.62
CA SER A 281 19.38 2.46 -13.28
C SER A 281 17.94 2.69 -12.80
N PRO A 282 17.15 1.62 -12.53
CA PRO A 282 15.79 1.80 -12.06
C PRO A 282 15.77 2.47 -10.67
N PRO A 283 14.68 3.21 -10.34
CA PRO A 283 14.43 3.68 -9.00
C PRO A 283 14.16 2.48 -8.08
N GLU A 284 14.31 2.68 -6.77
CA GLU A 284 14.13 1.60 -5.78
C GLU A 284 12.70 1.02 -5.79
N GLU A 285 11.68 1.86 -5.57
CA GLU A 285 10.27 1.47 -5.68
C GLU A 285 9.35 2.72 -5.71
N PRO A 286 8.77 3.08 -6.88
CA PRO A 286 7.89 4.23 -7.00
C PRO A 286 6.62 4.20 -6.16
N ARG A 287 6.07 3.01 -5.86
CA ARG A 287 4.85 2.89 -5.05
C ARG A 287 5.00 3.42 -3.63
N LEU A 288 6.21 3.42 -3.08
CA LEU A 288 6.49 3.98 -1.75
C LEU A 288 6.23 5.48 -1.68
N ALA A 289 6.45 6.23 -2.77
CA ALA A 289 6.12 7.64 -2.82
C ALA A 289 4.60 7.85 -2.71
N LEU A 290 3.81 7.02 -3.41
CA LEU A 290 2.34 7.09 -3.36
C LEU A 290 1.81 6.79 -1.95
N ALA A 291 2.30 5.72 -1.32
CA ALA A 291 1.86 5.34 0.02
C ALA A 291 2.20 6.39 1.09
N ARG A 292 3.33 7.09 0.95
CA ARG A 292 3.67 8.21 1.83
C ARG A 292 2.71 9.38 1.67
N LEU A 293 2.33 9.72 0.43
CA LEU A 293 1.37 10.81 0.18
C LEU A 293 -0.01 10.52 0.75
N LEU A 294 -0.46 9.26 0.77
CA LEU A 294 -1.73 8.88 1.42
C LEU A 294 -1.77 9.17 2.92
N ARG A 295 -0.60 9.29 3.56
CA ARG A 295 -0.47 9.50 5.01
C ARG A 295 -0.31 10.97 5.38
N VAL A 296 -0.11 11.84 4.40
CA VAL A 296 0.03 13.28 4.62
C VAL A 296 -1.24 13.95 4.10
N PRO A 297 -1.83 14.92 4.84
CA PRO A 297 -2.94 15.70 4.32
C PRO A 297 -2.57 16.33 2.97
N ALA A 298 -3.49 16.27 2.02
CA ALA A 298 -3.29 16.93 0.74
C ALA A 298 -2.97 18.42 0.96
N PRO A 299 -1.92 18.95 0.31
CA PRO A 299 -1.62 20.37 0.43
C PRO A 299 -2.81 21.20 -0.07
N VAL A 300 -3.17 22.23 0.70
CA VAL A 300 -4.23 23.16 0.30
C VAL A 300 -3.64 24.16 -0.70
N ASP A 301 -4.11 24.12 -1.94
CA ASP A 301 -3.73 25.13 -2.94
C ASP A 301 -4.45 26.45 -2.65
N THR A 302 -3.70 27.45 -2.19
CA THR A 302 -4.21 28.79 -1.85
C THR A 302 -4.16 29.76 -3.03
N ARG A 303 -3.55 29.37 -4.17
CA ARG A 303 -3.43 30.25 -5.35
C ARG A 303 -4.81 30.51 -5.96
N PRO A 304 -5.10 31.72 -6.46
CA PRO A 304 -6.37 32.00 -7.10
C PRO A 304 -6.54 31.12 -8.36
N PRO A 305 -7.77 30.69 -8.69
CA PRO A 305 -8.01 29.93 -9.91
C PRO A 305 -7.73 30.79 -11.14
N THR A 306 -7.20 30.17 -12.19
CA THR A 306 -7.09 30.77 -13.51
C THR A 306 -8.50 31.04 -14.06
N VAL A 307 -8.80 32.30 -14.37
CA VAL A 307 -10.10 32.68 -14.94
C VAL A 307 -10.00 32.67 -16.46
N ILE A 308 -10.82 31.84 -17.12
CA ILE A 308 -10.92 31.80 -18.58
C ILE A 308 -12.24 32.43 -18.99
N ARG A 309 -12.17 33.53 -19.73
CA ARG A 309 -13.34 34.21 -20.28
C ARG A 309 -13.91 33.40 -21.44
N VAL A 310 -15.22 33.19 -21.46
CA VAL A 310 -15.90 32.36 -22.46
C VAL A 310 -17.12 33.07 -23.01
N ARG A 311 -17.19 33.14 -24.34
CA ARG A 311 -18.44 33.43 -25.04
C ARG A 311 -19.13 32.10 -25.33
N TYR A 312 -20.35 31.90 -24.83
CA TYR A 312 -21.10 30.64 -25.01
C TYR A 312 -21.84 30.63 -26.35
N ASP A 313 -21.08 30.56 -27.44
CA ASP A 313 -21.53 30.61 -28.83
C ASP A 313 -21.32 29.29 -29.58
N GLY A 314 -21.08 28.20 -28.84
CA GLY A 314 -20.70 26.93 -29.43
C GLY A 314 -21.83 26.27 -30.23
N PRO A 315 -21.52 25.61 -31.37
CA PRO A 315 -22.52 25.03 -32.25
C PRO A 315 -23.34 23.89 -31.61
N ASP A 316 -22.82 23.25 -30.57
CA ASP A 316 -23.51 22.16 -29.87
C ASP A 316 -24.26 22.63 -28.62
N LEU A 317 -24.15 23.90 -28.23
CA LEU A 317 -24.73 24.41 -26.98
C LEU A 317 -26.25 24.17 -26.91
N ALA A 318 -26.96 24.42 -28.02
CA ALA A 318 -28.41 24.18 -28.10
C ALA A 318 -28.76 22.70 -27.95
N ALA A 319 -28.00 21.80 -28.57
CA ALA A 319 -28.23 20.35 -28.47
C ALA A 319 -27.92 19.82 -27.06
N VAL A 320 -26.88 20.34 -26.40
CA VAL A 320 -26.59 20.04 -25.00
C VAL A 320 -27.73 20.50 -24.09
N ALA A 321 -28.24 21.72 -24.32
CA ALA A 321 -29.36 22.28 -23.57
C ALA A 321 -30.65 21.46 -23.74
N GLU A 322 -30.99 21.09 -24.97
CA GLU A 322 -32.14 20.24 -25.28
C GLU A 322 -32.05 18.88 -24.57
N ARG A 323 -30.89 18.22 -24.66
CA ARG A 323 -30.65 16.93 -23.99
C ARG A 323 -30.76 17.04 -22.47
N ALA A 324 -30.25 18.14 -21.91
CA ALA A 324 -30.30 18.42 -20.48
C ALA A 324 -31.70 18.88 -20.01
N LYS A 325 -32.63 19.17 -20.93
CA LYS A 325 -33.91 19.85 -20.66
C LYS A 325 -33.72 21.18 -19.93
N LEU A 326 -32.73 21.93 -20.39
CA LEU A 326 -32.35 23.25 -19.87
C LEU A 326 -32.37 24.27 -21.00
N SER A 327 -32.40 25.55 -20.65
CA SER A 327 -32.06 26.63 -21.58
C SER A 327 -30.55 26.68 -21.82
N VAL A 328 -30.13 27.27 -22.96
CA VAL A 328 -28.71 27.53 -23.26
C VAL A 328 -28.04 28.38 -22.16
N ASP A 329 -28.80 29.31 -21.59
CA ASP A 329 -28.36 30.18 -20.51
C ASP A 329 -28.12 29.42 -19.20
N GLU A 330 -28.96 28.43 -18.89
CA GLU A 330 -28.75 27.55 -17.76
C GLU A 330 -27.53 26.64 -17.96
N VAL A 331 -27.31 26.10 -19.16
CA VAL A 331 -26.08 25.32 -19.45
C VAL A 331 -24.84 26.17 -19.23
N ALA A 332 -24.82 27.39 -19.78
CA ALA A 332 -23.71 28.33 -19.60
C ALA A 332 -23.47 28.67 -18.12
N ARG A 333 -24.55 28.90 -17.35
CA ARG A 333 -24.48 29.17 -15.91
C ARG A 333 -23.96 27.97 -15.11
N LEU A 334 -24.38 26.76 -15.45
CA LEU A 334 -23.92 25.53 -14.78
C LEU A 334 -22.44 25.24 -15.07
N HIS A 335 -21.99 25.52 -16.28
CA HIS A 335 -20.58 25.38 -16.66
C HIS A 335 -19.71 26.47 -16.01
N ALA A 336 -20.11 27.74 -16.06
CA ALA A 336 -19.35 28.84 -15.45
C ALA A 336 -19.39 28.85 -13.90
N GLY A 337 -20.44 28.26 -13.30
CA GLY A 337 -20.68 28.29 -11.86
C GLY A 337 -19.85 27.32 -11.03
N ARG A 338 -18.91 26.59 -11.63
CA ARG A 338 -17.99 25.67 -10.93
C ARG A 338 -16.54 26.10 -11.08
N GLU A 339 -15.77 25.77 -10.05
CA GLU A 339 -14.30 25.70 -10.14
C GLU A 339 -13.92 24.27 -10.54
N TYR A 340 -13.00 24.16 -11.49
CA TYR A 340 -12.50 22.91 -12.02
C TYR A 340 -11.03 22.74 -11.63
N SER A 341 -10.58 21.50 -11.44
CA SER A 341 -9.16 21.18 -11.32
C SER A 341 -8.65 20.53 -12.60
N VAL A 342 -7.41 20.83 -13.00
CA VAL A 342 -6.75 20.15 -14.12
C VAL A 342 -6.39 18.72 -13.69
N ARG A 343 -7.06 17.72 -14.27
CA ARG A 343 -6.89 16.30 -13.93
C ARG A 343 -5.78 15.63 -14.73
N CYS A 344 -5.56 16.10 -15.96
CA CYS A 344 -4.55 15.60 -16.89
C CYS A 344 -4.22 16.70 -17.89
N VAL A 345 -2.98 16.75 -18.38
CA VAL A 345 -2.55 17.62 -19.48
C VAL A 345 -1.91 16.73 -20.54
N GLY A 346 -2.39 16.78 -21.79
CA GLY A 346 -1.88 15.90 -22.84
C GLY A 346 -2.83 15.75 -24.03
N PHE A 347 -2.59 14.74 -24.88
CA PHE A 347 -3.18 14.55 -26.22
C PHE A 347 -2.76 15.60 -27.26
N LEU A 348 -2.90 16.88 -26.91
CA LEU A 348 -2.39 18.02 -27.65
C LEU A 348 -1.58 18.90 -26.69
N PRO A 349 -0.44 19.49 -27.10
CA PRO A 349 0.28 20.45 -26.28
C PRO A 349 -0.64 21.54 -25.70
N GLY A 350 -0.70 21.66 -24.37
CA GLY A 350 -1.56 22.64 -23.69
C GLY A 350 -3.03 22.26 -23.53
N PHE A 351 -3.48 21.10 -24.02
CA PHE A 351 -4.84 20.63 -23.74
C PHE A 351 -4.94 20.09 -22.31
N ALA A 352 -5.70 20.79 -21.49
CA ALA A 352 -6.00 20.40 -20.11
C ALA A 352 -7.38 19.76 -20.02
N TYR A 353 -7.43 18.54 -19.50
CA TYR A 353 -8.68 17.88 -19.11
C TYR A 353 -9.08 18.40 -17.73
N LEU A 354 -10.10 19.24 -17.69
CA LEU A 354 -10.62 19.82 -16.46
C LEU A 354 -11.61 18.85 -15.80
N GLY A 355 -11.75 18.97 -14.48
CA GLY A 355 -12.56 18.12 -13.60
C GLY A 355 -14.05 18.05 -13.96
N GLU A 356 -14.85 17.50 -13.03
CA GLU A 356 -16.24 17.14 -13.36
C GLU A 356 -17.16 18.32 -13.66
N VAL A 357 -17.80 18.27 -14.82
CA VAL A 357 -18.92 19.17 -15.16
C VAL A 357 -20.15 18.83 -14.32
N ASP A 358 -21.12 19.75 -14.25
CA ASP A 358 -22.40 19.45 -13.61
C ASP A 358 -23.04 18.19 -14.25
N PRO A 359 -23.46 17.18 -13.47
CA PRO A 359 -24.04 15.97 -14.03
C PRO A 359 -25.22 16.21 -14.97
N ARG A 360 -25.94 17.35 -14.81
CA ARG A 360 -27.05 17.72 -15.70
C ARG A 360 -26.61 18.12 -17.11
N ILE A 361 -25.37 18.59 -17.28
CA ILE A 361 -24.81 19.00 -18.58
C ILE A 361 -23.75 18.03 -19.08
N ALA A 362 -23.49 16.94 -18.36
CA ALA A 362 -22.60 15.88 -18.80
C ALA A 362 -23.19 15.18 -20.02
N VAL A 363 -22.43 15.16 -21.11
CA VAL A 363 -22.89 14.63 -22.40
C VAL A 363 -21.80 13.80 -23.05
N PRO A 364 -22.09 12.61 -23.61
CA PRO A 364 -21.09 11.78 -24.24
C PRO A 364 -20.44 12.50 -25.44
N ARG A 365 -19.28 11.99 -25.87
CA ARG A 365 -18.67 12.44 -27.13
C ARG A 365 -19.63 12.24 -28.29
N LEU A 366 -19.48 13.06 -29.33
CA LEU A 366 -20.14 12.82 -30.60
C LEU A 366 -19.76 11.43 -31.14
N PRO A 367 -20.71 10.68 -31.73
CA PRO A 367 -20.45 9.36 -32.28
C PRO A 367 -19.44 9.42 -33.44
N THR A 368 -19.50 10.49 -34.23
CA THR A 368 -18.53 10.79 -35.29
C THR A 368 -17.76 12.06 -34.94
N PRO A 369 -16.44 12.00 -34.71
CA PRO A 369 -15.63 13.18 -34.47
C PRO A 369 -15.65 14.16 -35.65
N ARG A 370 -15.58 15.46 -35.35
CA ARG A 370 -15.34 16.49 -36.35
C ARG A 370 -13.94 16.35 -36.90
N THR A 371 -13.81 16.56 -38.21
CA THR A 371 -12.50 16.67 -38.87
C THR A 371 -11.74 17.91 -38.43
N ARG A 372 -12.46 18.96 -37.99
CA ARG A 372 -11.89 20.21 -37.49
C ARG A 372 -12.74 20.84 -36.39
N VAL A 373 -12.12 21.02 -35.23
CA VAL A 373 -12.56 21.86 -34.11
C VAL A 373 -11.72 23.14 -34.17
N PRO A 374 -12.31 24.34 -34.03
CA PRO A 374 -11.55 25.59 -33.97
C PRO A 374 -10.63 25.66 -32.75
N ALA A 375 -9.52 26.40 -32.87
CA ALA A 375 -8.71 26.75 -31.71
C ALA A 375 -9.55 27.56 -30.70
N LEU A 376 -9.24 27.40 -29.41
CA LEU A 376 -9.93 28.01 -28.28
C LEU A 376 -11.41 27.61 -28.12
N ALA A 377 -11.89 26.61 -28.86
CA ALA A 377 -13.22 26.06 -28.61
C ALA A 377 -13.27 25.44 -27.20
N VAL A 378 -14.32 25.76 -26.46
CA VAL A 378 -14.66 25.15 -25.17
C VAL A 378 -15.62 24.01 -25.42
N GLY A 379 -15.32 22.83 -24.90
CA GLY A 379 -16.18 21.67 -25.13
C GLY A 379 -16.43 20.81 -23.91
N ILE A 380 -17.49 20.00 -23.97
CA ILE A 380 -17.84 18.98 -22.99
C ILE A 380 -17.81 17.59 -23.64
N ALA A 381 -17.21 16.62 -22.95
CA ALA A 381 -17.22 15.22 -23.30
C ALA A 381 -17.27 14.32 -22.06
N GLY A 382 -18.31 13.50 -21.96
CA GLY A 382 -18.65 12.78 -20.75
C GLY A 382 -18.81 13.75 -19.57
N GLY A 383 -18.09 13.47 -18.49
CA GLY A 383 -18.00 14.34 -17.32
C GLY A 383 -16.87 15.38 -17.39
N ARG A 384 -16.22 15.62 -18.53
CA ARG A 384 -15.04 16.50 -18.62
C ARG A 384 -15.32 17.74 -19.47
N THR A 385 -14.62 18.83 -19.14
CA THR A 385 -14.55 20.06 -19.95
C THR A 385 -13.10 20.47 -20.22
N GLY A 386 -12.88 21.36 -21.17
CA GLY A 386 -11.55 21.74 -21.63
C GLY A 386 -11.60 22.74 -22.78
N VAL A 387 -10.45 23.36 -23.03
CA VAL A 387 -10.26 24.34 -24.11
C VAL A 387 -9.30 23.74 -25.13
N TYR A 388 -9.69 23.71 -26.40
CA TYR A 388 -8.84 23.25 -27.48
C TYR A 388 -7.71 24.27 -27.70
N PRO A 389 -6.43 23.89 -27.57
CA PRO A 389 -5.32 24.84 -27.69
C PRO A 389 -5.10 25.30 -29.14
N PHE A 390 -5.39 24.43 -30.10
CA PHE A 390 -5.25 24.68 -31.54
C PHE A 390 -6.34 23.95 -32.31
N ALA A 391 -6.46 24.27 -33.61
CA ALA A 391 -7.40 23.59 -34.48
C ALA A 391 -6.98 22.12 -34.69
N SER A 392 -7.88 21.18 -34.38
CA SER A 392 -7.61 19.74 -34.47
C SER A 392 -8.90 18.97 -34.75
N PRO A 393 -8.84 17.70 -35.20
CA PRO A 393 -10.00 16.82 -35.12
C PRO A 393 -10.45 16.65 -33.66
N GLY A 394 -11.75 16.42 -33.44
CA GLY A 394 -12.29 16.31 -32.08
C GLY A 394 -13.75 15.92 -32.03
N GLY A 395 -14.14 15.14 -31.02
CA GLY A 395 -15.50 14.63 -30.83
C GLY A 395 -16.21 15.23 -29.61
N TRP A 396 -15.76 16.39 -29.12
CA TRP A 396 -16.39 17.04 -27.97
C TRP A 396 -17.54 17.93 -28.41
N ASN A 397 -18.54 18.09 -27.55
CA ASN A 397 -19.66 19.00 -27.77
C ASN A 397 -19.18 20.42 -27.50
N LEU A 398 -19.08 21.24 -28.54
CA LEU A 398 -18.55 22.59 -28.46
C LEU A 398 -19.63 23.54 -27.94
N ILE A 399 -19.42 24.11 -26.77
CA ILE A 399 -20.38 24.94 -26.05
C ILE A 399 -20.02 26.43 -26.03
N GLY A 400 -18.80 26.79 -26.44
CA GLY A 400 -18.38 28.18 -26.53
C GLY A 400 -16.96 28.35 -27.05
N THR A 401 -16.48 29.58 -26.94
CA THR A 401 -15.15 30.02 -27.38
C THR A 401 -14.46 30.76 -26.23
N ALA A 402 -13.24 30.32 -25.87
CA ALA A 402 -12.40 31.00 -24.90
C ALA A 402 -11.82 32.27 -25.51
N LEU A 403 -11.79 33.35 -24.73
CA LEU A 403 -11.31 34.67 -25.11
C LEU A 403 -10.07 35.02 -24.29
N ASP A 404 -9.14 35.77 -24.90
CA ASP A 404 -7.93 36.29 -24.26
C ASP A 404 -7.09 35.20 -23.55
N PHE A 405 -7.16 33.96 -24.02
CA PHE A 405 -6.50 32.79 -23.42
C PHE A 405 -5.53 32.14 -24.40
N ALA A 406 -4.31 31.92 -23.95
CA ALA A 406 -3.33 31.08 -24.63
C ALA A 406 -3.17 29.78 -23.83
N ALA A 407 -3.54 28.65 -24.42
CA ALA A 407 -3.41 27.35 -23.75
C ALA A 407 -1.96 26.82 -23.76
N PHE A 408 -1.16 27.28 -24.73
CA PHE A 408 0.23 26.88 -24.93
C PHE A 408 1.06 28.07 -25.44
N THR A 409 2.28 28.23 -24.91
CA THR A 409 3.28 29.17 -25.43
C THR A 409 4.60 28.42 -25.69
N PRO A 410 5.42 28.83 -26.68
CA PRO A 410 6.72 28.19 -26.92
C PRO A 410 7.68 28.26 -25.71
N ASP A 411 7.63 29.36 -24.97
CA ASP A 411 8.56 29.62 -23.86
C ASP A 411 8.17 28.87 -22.58
N GLU A 412 6.88 28.80 -22.26
CA GLU A 412 6.39 28.19 -21.02
C GLU A 412 5.80 26.80 -21.26
N GLY A 413 5.45 26.45 -22.48
CA GLY A 413 4.72 25.23 -22.81
C GLY A 413 3.24 25.35 -22.44
N ALA A 414 2.67 24.29 -21.86
CA ALA A 414 1.27 24.30 -21.40
C ALA A 414 1.07 25.33 -20.29
N VAL A 415 0.14 26.26 -20.47
CA VAL A 415 -0.16 27.32 -19.48
C VAL A 415 -0.87 26.74 -18.27
N LEU A 416 -1.84 25.85 -18.49
CA LEU A 416 -2.48 25.09 -17.42
C LEU A 416 -1.64 23.86 -17.08
N ARG A 417 -1.34 23.69 -15.80
CA ARG A 417 -0.58 22.57 -15.23
C ARG A 417 -1.48 21.66 -14.42
N LEU A 418 -1.03 20.42 -14.26
CA LEU A 418 -1.68 19.43 -13.42
C LEU A 418 -1.99 19.99 -12.02
N GLY A 419 -3.24 19.84 -11.57
CA GLY A 419 -3.71 20.36 -10.29
C GLY A 419 -4.03 21.85 -10.25
N ASP A 420 -3.78 22.63 -11.32
CA ASP A 420 -4.25 24.02 -11.36
C ASP A 420 -5.77 24.10 -11.25
N ARG A 421 -6.26 25.18 -10.64
CA ARG A 421 -7.69 25.47 -10.49
C ARG A 421 -8.12 26.45 -11.59
N VAL A 422 -9.26 26.19 -12.21
CA VAL A 422 -9.77 26.94 -13.36
C VAL A 422 -11.23 27.31 -13.12
N ARG A 423 -11.58 28.56 -13.40
CA ARG A 423 -12.98 29.03 -13.38
C ARG A 423 -13.31 29.65 -14.73
N PHE A 424 -14.46 29.30 -15.29
CA PHE A 424 -14.94 29.95 -16.51
C PHE A 424 -15.79 31.17 -16.17
N GLU A 425 -15.58 32.26 -16.90
CA GLU A 425 -16.35 33.49 -16.76
C GLU A 425 -17.14 33.77 -18.04
N ARG A 426 -18.47 33.82 -17.94
CA ARG A 426 -19.34 34.13 -19.07
C ARG A 426 -19.14 35.60 -19.48
N VAL A 427 -18.86 35.81 -20.76
CA VAL A 427 -18.91 37.12 -21.42
C VAL A 427 -20.17 37.17 -22.29
N VAL A 428 -20.91 38.26 -22.20
CA VAL A 428 -22.15 38.51 -22.96
C VAL A 428 -21.81 38.96 -24.37
#